data_AF-A0A2V8T148-F1
#
_entry.id   AF-A0A2V8T148-F1
#
_cell.length_a   1.000
_cell.length_b   1.000
_cell.length_c   1.000
_cell.angle_alpha   90.00
_cell.angle_beta   90.00
_cell.angle_gamma   90.00
#
_symmetry.space_group_name_H-M   'P 1'
#
loop_
_entity.id
_entity.type
_entity.pdbx_description
1 polymer ?
#
loop_
_entity_poly.entity_id
_entity_poly.type
_entity_poly.pdbx_seq_one_letter_code
_entity_poly.pdbx_strand_id
1 'polypeptide(L)'
;GAKCLYIGLESIDPANLADVNKGFNKPAEYGAVLDRLARRNIIAMFGFIFGMDCDTPGVAERTLEQMRNWPPGLPIFSILVPFPSTPLYARLQDSGRLTRPKHWLDFTPYTMSHIPLRISPADVHDEVNRAWSASYSPEANARAIELIQHKTIGHRLIHLISRLFFHGIYFPQMTKRAWIKLIVANRRTIFKLAKEAFGARRPLQPEPAPANYQVDVR
;
A
#
# COMPACT_ATOMS: atom_id res chain seq x y z
N GLY A 1 17.24 12.66 11.79
CA GLY A 1 15.99 13.06 11.11
C GLY A 1 15.13 11.84 10.81
N ALA A 2 13.83 12.06 10.56
CA ALA A 2 12.85 11.00 10.28
C ALA A 2 13.29 10.07 9.14
N LYS A 3 13.01 8.77 9.27
CA LYS A 3 13.36 7.72 8.30
C LYS A 3 12.15 7.10 7.61
N CYS A 4 10.98 7.21 8.23
CA CYS A 4 9.73 6.66 7.75
C CYS A 4 8.57 7.60 8.13
N LEU A 5 7.55 7.70 7.29
CA LEU A 5 6.34 8.50 7.51
C LEU A 5 5.11 7.72 7.06
N TYR A 6 4.02 7.76 7.83
CA TYR A 6 2.71 7.23 7.42
C TYR A 6 1.84 8.34 6.81
N ILE A 7 1.17 8.04 5.69
CA ILE A 7 0.24 8.94 5.01
C ILE A 7 -1.03 8.18 4.63
N GLY A 8 -2.20 8.64 5.09
CA GLY A 8 -3.47 8.13 4.61
C GLY A 8 -3.82 8.71 3.24
N LEU A 9 -3.62 7.95 2.16
CA LEU A 9 -4.02 8.34 0.80
C LEU A 9 -5.49 7.99 0.54
N GLU A 10 -5.96 6.91 1.17
CA GLU A 10 -7.35 6.47 1.26
C GLU A 10 -7.93 5.92 -0.05
N SER A 11 -7.93 6.71 -1.12
CA SER A 11 -8.42 6.32 -2.43
C SER A 11 -7.72 7.10 -3.53
N ILE A 12 -7.69 6.53 -4.73
CA ILE A 12 -7.31 7.23 -5.97
C ILE A 12 -8.52 7.85 -6.69
N ASP A 13 -9.75 7.53 -6.26
CA ASP A 13 -10.98 8.06 -6.84
C ASP A 13 -11.39 9.35 -6.10
N PRO A 14 -11.43 10.52 -6.79
CA PRO A 14 -11.87 11.77 -6.18
C PRO A 14 -13.29 11.74 -5.61
N ALA A 15 -14.20 10.95 -6.18
CA ALA A 15 -15.57 10.84 -5.70
C ALA A 15 -15.62 10.20 -4.30
N ASN A 16 -14.81 9.16 -4.07
CA ASN A 16 -14.64 8.54 -2.76
C ASN A 16 -14.07 9.52 -1.73
N LEU A 17 -13.07 10.32 -2.11
CA LEU A 17 -12.44 11.29 -1.21
C LEU A 17 -13.39 12.43 -0.79
N ALA A 18 -14.25 12.86 -1.71
CA ALA A 18 -15.31 13.81 -1.42
C ALA A 18 -16.33 13.21 -0.43
N ASP A 19 -16.72 11.95 -0.62
CA ASP A 19 -17.72 11.28 0.22
C ASP A 19 -17.26 11.07 1.67
N VAL A 20 -15.96 10.81 1.88
CA VAL A 20 -15.38 10.63 3.23
C VAL A 20 -14.84 11.93 3.85
N ASN A 21 -15.20 13.09 3.29
CA ASN A 21 -14.78 14.42 3.73
C ASN A 21 -13.25 14.60 3.83
N LYS A 22 -12.51 13.94 2.94
CA LYS A 22 -11.05 14.08 2.78
C LYS A 22 -10.70 14.80 1.48
N GLY A 23 -11.41 15.89 1.18
CA GLY A 23 -11.18 16.70 -0.02
C GLY A 23 -9.80 17.39 -0.10
N PHE A 24 -9.00 17.35 0.97
CA PHE A 24 -7.61 17.82 0.94
C PHE A 24 -6.65 16.81 0.27
N ASN A 25 -7.03 15.53 0.22
CA ASN A 25 -6.28 14.52 -0.50
C ASN A 25 -6.54 14.69 -2.00
N LYS A 26 -5.48 14.91 -2.76
CA LYS A 26 -5.54 15.07 -4.22
C LYS A 26 -4.75 13.95 -4.87
N PRO A 27 -5.42 12.93 -5.45
CA PRO A 27 -4.75 11.80 -6.09
C PRO A 27 -3.68 12.21 -7.10
N ALA A 28 -3.93 13.31 -7.83
CA ALA A 28 -2.97 13.86 -8.78
C ALA A 28 -1.67 14.39 -8.18
N GLU A 29 -1.65 14.70 -6.88
CA GLU A 29 -0.45 15.20 -6.20
C GLU A 29 0.32 14.08 -5.48
N TYR A 30 -0.24 12.87 -5.35
CA TYR A 30 0.35 11.78 -4.56
C TYR A 30 1.76 11.43 -5.02
N GLY A 31 1.96 11.22 -6.32
CA GLY A 31 3.27 10.88 -6.88
C GLY A 31 4.33 11.94 -6.55
N ALA A 32 4.00 13.22 -6.71
CA ALA A 32 4.90 14.32 -6.40
C ALA A 32 5.21 14.45 -4.90
N VAL A 33 4.23 14.21 -4.02
CA VAL A 33 4.44 14.17 -2.57
C VAL A 33 5.40 13.04 -2.18
N LEU A 34 5.16 11.84 -2.71
CA LEU A 34 5.97 10.66 -2.45
C LEU A 34 7.41 10.82 -2.99
N ASP A 35 7.59 11.44 -4.16
CA ASP A 35 8.92 11.75 -4.72
C ASP A 35 9.72 12.69 -3.81
N ARG A 36 9.09 13.75 -3.30
CA ARG A 36 9.75 14.67 -2.35
C ARG A 36 10.24 13.96 -1.10
N LEU A 37 9.52 12.95 -0.61
CA LEU A 37 9.94 12.13 0.53
C LEU A 37 11.09 11.19 0.16
N ALA A 38 10.97 10.50 -0.98
CA ALA A 38 11.97 9.56 -1.48
C ALA A 38 13.33 10.23 -1.72
N ARG A 39 13.36 11.45 -2.27
CA ARG A 39 14.59 12.25 -2.43
C ARG A 39 15.29 12.55 -1.11
N ARG A 40 14.52 12.72 -0.03
CA ARG A 40 15.02 12.92 1.34
C ARG A 40 15.36 11.61 2.07
N ASN A 41 15.30 10.48 1.38
CA ASN A 41 15.50 9.14 1.93
C ASN A 41 14.51 8.80 3.06
N ILE A 42 13.29 9.34 2.98
CA ILE A 42 12.18 9.04 3.88
C ILE A 42 11.31 7.98 3.18
N ILE A 43 11.17 6.82 3.81
CA ILE A 43 10.29 5.76 3.32
C ILE A 43 8.85 6.15 3.63
N ALA A 44 7.99 6.20 2.61
CA ALA A 44 6.58 6.47 2.79
C ALA A 44 5.83 5.16 3.01
N MET A 45 5.12 5.04 4.14
CA MET A 45 4.04 4.09 4.32
C MET A 45 2.76 4.79 3.92
N PHE A 46 1.95 4.19 3.05
CA PHE A 46 0.72 4.84 2.62
C PHE A 46 -0.48 3.88 2.62
N GLY A 47 -1.58 4.35 3.22
CA GLY A 47 -2.79 3.57 3.42
C GLY A 47 -3.82 3.80 2.33
N PHE A 48 -4.45 2.73 1.87
CA PHE A 48 -5.64 2.71 1.03
C PHE A 48 -6.77 1.97 1.73
N ILE A 49 -8.00 2.44 1.52
CA ILE A 49 -9.21 1.86 2.06
C ILE A 49 -10.10 1.44 0.88
N PHE A 50 -10.48 0.16 0.83
CA PHE A 50 -11.45 -0.36 -0.13
C PHE A 50 -12.81 -0.64 0.53
N GLY A 51 -13.86 -0.69 -0.28
CA GLY A 51 -15.23 -0.86 0.18
C GLY A 51 -15.94 0.48 0.46
N MET A 52 -15.50 1.55 -0.19
CA MET A 52 -16.23 2.81 -0.26
C MET A 52 -17.35 2.73 -1.30
N ASP A 53 -18.31 3.66 -1.24
CA ASP A 53 -19.54 3.58 -2.05
C ASP A 53 -19.30 3.75 -3.56
N CYS A 54 -18.22 4.41 -3.98
CA CYS A 54 -17.86 4.54 -5.40
C CYS A 54 -16.91 3.44 -5.88
N ASP A 55 -16.39 2.58 -5.00
CA ASP A 55 -15.52 1.48 -5.40
C ASP A 55 -16.27 0.47 -6.26
N THR A 56 -15.63 0.05 -7.35
CA THR A 56 -16.12 -0.98 -8.27
C THR A 56 -15.10 -2.12 -8.37
N PRO A 57 -15.51 -3.33 -8.79
CA PRO A 57 -14.57 -4.41 -9.09
C PRO A 57 -13.37 -3.94 -9.93
N GLY A 58 -12.18 -4.46 -9.62
CA GLY A 58 -10.92 -4.01 -10.20
C GLY A 58 -10.31 -2.76 -9.55
N VAL A 59 -10.85 -2.26 -8.43
CA VAL A 59 -10.29 -1.11 -7.69
C VAL A 59 -8.84 -1.35 -7.26
N ALA A 60 -8.46 -2.58 -6.92
CA ALA A 60 -7.08 -2.89 -6.57
C ALA A 60 -6.15 -2.72 -7.77
N GLU A 61 -6.55 -3.20 -8.96
CA GLU A 61 -5.68 -3.08 -10.14
C GLU A 61 -5.49 -1.61 -10.55
N ARG A 62 -6.56 -0.80 -10.57
CA ARG A 62 -6.44 0.64 -10.85
C ARG A 62 -5.53 1.35 -9.85
N THR A 63 -5.62 0.97 -8.57
CA THR A 63 -4.75 1.50 -7.51
C THR A 63 -3.30 1.08 -7.72
N LEU A 64 -3.05 -0.19 -8.03
CA LEU A 64 -1.71 -0.73 -8.31
C LEU A 64 -1.09 -0.09 -9.56
N GLU A 65 -1.87 0.13 -10.62
CA GLU A 65 -1.43 0.81 -11.84
C GLU A 65 -0.92 2.22 -11.56
N GLN A 66 -1.66 3.01 -10.76
CA GLN A 66 -1.21 4.32 -10.31
C GLN A 66 0.07 4.23 -9.48
N MET A 67 0.12 3.30 -8.51
CA MET A 67 1.27 3.09 -7.65
C MET A 67 2.54 2.69 -8.41
N ARG A 68 2.43 1.98 -9.55
CA ARG A 68 3.58 1.58 -10.38
C ARG A 68 4.36 2.78 -10.90
N ASN A 69 3.72 3.95 -10.97
CA ASN A 69 4.33 5.19 -11.40
C ASN A 69 5.03 5.94 -10.25
N TRP A 70 4.83 5.55 -8.99
CA TRP A 70 5.36 6.24 -7.81
C TRP A 70 6.72 5.67 -7.35
N PRO A 71 7.50 6.43 -6.56
CA PRO A 71 8.65 5.86 -5.86
C PRO A 71 8.21 4.70 -4.96
N PRO A 72 9.06 3.69 -4.75
CA PRO A 72 8.71 2.57 -3.89
C PRO A 72 8.50 3.05 -2.45
N GLY A 73 7.42 2.56 -1.84
CA GLY A 73 7.09 2.76 -0.44
C GLY A 73 6.52 1.48 0.18
N LEU A 74 5.74 1.62 1.25
CA LEU A 74 5.15 0.51 2.00
C LEU A 74 3.62 0.68 2.00
N PRO A 75 2.94 0.23 0.93
CA PRO A 75 1.48 0.34 0.84
C PRO A 75 0.79 -0.55 1.88
N ILE A 76 -0.27 -0.03 2.48
CA ILE A 76 -1.14 -0.74 3.42
C ILE A 76 -2.55 -0.69 2.84
N PHE A 77 -3.22 -1.84 2.76
CA PHE A 77 -4.60 -1.92 2.25
C PHE A 77 -5.51 -2.41 3.37
N SER A 78 -6.59 -1.69 3.61
CA SER A 78 -7.61 -2.05 4.57
C SER A 78 -9.00 -1.97 3.94
N ILE A 79 -9.98 -2.48 4.66
CA ILE A 79 -11.38 -2.28 4.35
C ILE A 79 -11.94 -1.05 5.06
N LEU A 80 -13.00 -0.46 4.55
CA LEU A 80 -13.72 0.62 5.21
C LEU A 80 -14.43 0.07 6.45
N VAL A 81 -14.16 0.67 7.62
CA VAL A 81 -14.76 0.28 8.89
C VAL A 81 -15.53 1.47 9.46
N PRO A 82 -16.88 1.48 9.37
CA PRO A 82 -17.72 2.52 9.95
C PRO A 82 -17.76 2.41 11.49
N PHE A 83 -16.96 3.21 12.19
CA PHE A 83 -16.99 3.24 13.66
C PHE A 83 -18.25 3.94 14.21
N PRO A 84 -18.74 3.52 15.40
CA PRO A 84 -19.91 4.12 16.02
C PRO A 84 -19.69 5.62 16.25
N SER A 85 -20.77 6.40 16.21
CA SER A 85 -20.75 7.86 16.33
C SER A 85 -20.07 8.62 15.17
N THR A 86 -19.77 7.95 14.04
CA THR A 86 -19.35 8.63 12.81
C THR A 86 -20.54 8.94 11.89
N PRO A 87 -20.50 10.01 11.08
CA PRO A 87 -21.55 10.28 10.09
C PRO A 87 -21.76 9.12 9.10
N LEU A 88 -20.67 8.44 8.72
CA LEU A 88 -20.72 7.25 7.88
C LEU A 88 -21.54 6.13 8.52
N TYR A 89 -21.32 5.86 9.81
CA TYR A 89 -22.07 4.82 10.53
C TYR A 89 -23.57 5.12 10.56
N ALA A 90 -23.96 6.36 10.91
CA ALA A 90 -25.36 6.77 10.91
C ALA A 90 -26.00 6.58 9.52
N ARG A 91 -25.33 7.05 8.46
CA ARG A 91 -25.80 6.90 7.08
C ARG A 91 -25.98 5.43 6.65
N LEU A 92 -25.05 4.56 7.02
CA LEU A 92 -25.13 3.13 6.70
C LEU A 92 -26.22 2.42 7.50
N GLN A 93 -26.44 2.84 8.75
CA GLN A 93 -27.53 2.34 9.59
C GLN A 93 -28.89 2.76 9.02
N ASP A 94 -29.07 4.04 8.70
CA ASP A 94 -30.32 4.60 8.18
C ASP A 94 -30.69 4.03 6.81
N SER A 95 -29.68 3.75 5.97
CA SER A 95 -29.90 3.10 4.66
C SER A 95 -30.04 1.57 4.72
N GLY A 96 -29.99 0.97 5.91
CA GLY A 96 -30.10 -0.48 6.10
C GLY A 96 -28.94 -1.29 5.51
N ARG A 97 -27.80 -0.64 5.22
CA ARG A 97 -26.61 -1.28 4.62
C ARG A 97 -25.58 -1.77 5.63
N LEU A 98 -25.75 -1.43 6.91
CA LEU A 98 -24.88 -1.87 8.01
C LEU A 98 -25.22 -3.31 8.42
N THR A 99 -24.44 -4.28 7.94
CA THR A 99 -24.66 -5.72 8.17
C THR A 99 -24.16 -6.19 9.52
N ARG A 100 -23.15 -5.52 10.10
CA ARG A 100 -22.56 -5.87 11.40
C ARG A 100 -22.55 -4.67 12.34
N PRO A 101 -23.70 -4.27 12.91
CA PRO A 101 -23.80 -3.03 13.68
C PRO A 101 -22.96 -3.01 14.96
N LYS A 102 -22.52 -4.16 15.48
CA LYS A 102 -21.62 -4.26 16.65
C LYS A 102 -20.26 -4.87 16.30
N HIS A 103 -19.80 -4.73 15.05
CA HIS A 103 -18.53 -5.31 14.56
C HIS A 103 -17.27 -5.01 15.41
N TRP A 104 -17.25 -3.95 16.22
CA TRP A 104 -16.12 -3.66 17.13
C TRP A 104 -16.08 -4.57 18.36
N LEU A 105 -17.20 -5.22 18.73
CA LEU A 105 -17.24 -6.21 19.82
C LEU A 105 -16.85 -7.61 19.35
N ASP A 106 -16.92 -7.86 18.05
CA ASP A 106 -16.61 -9.13 17.39
C ASP A 106 -15.60 -8.86 16.26
N PHE A 107 -14.35 -8.62 16.65
CA PHE A 107 -13.33 -8.20 15.70
C PHE A 107 -12.93 -9.36 14.78
N THR A 108 -13.32 -9.23 13.51
CA THR A 108 -12.96 -10.14 12.42
C THR A 108 -12.13 -9.36 11.39
N PRO A 109 -10.81 -9.59 11.30
CA PRO A 109 -9.95 -8.86 10.38
C PRO A 109 -10.45 -8.95 8.94
N TYR A 110 -10.37 -7.84 8.20
CA TYR A 110 -10.70 -7.76 6.76
C TYR A 110 -12.11 -8.28 6.40
N THR A 111 -13.02 -8.26 7.36
CA THR A 111 -14.44 -8.60 7.18
C THR A 111 -15.27 -7.33 7.22
N MET A 112 -15.96 -7.04 6.11
CA MET A 112 -16.82 -5.87 5.98
C MET A 112 -17.96 -5.88 7.00
N SER A 113 -18.34 -4.70 7.47
CA SER A 113 -19.51 -4.51 8.34
C SER A 113 -20.68 -3.81 7.64
N HIS A 114 -20.53 -3.50 6.36
CA HIS A 114 -21.56 -2.90 5.52
C HIS A 114 -21.49 -3.39 4.07
N ILE A 115 -22.52 -3.06 3.30
CA ILE A 115 -22.60 -3.33 1.85
C ILE A 115 -22.34 -2.02 1.09
N PRO A 116 -21.22 -1.91 0.35
CA PRO A 116 -20.97 -0.80 -0.56
C PRO A 116 -21.98 -0.78 -1.72
N LEU A 117 -22.16 0.38 -2.36
CA LEU A 117 -23.18 0.51 -3.42
C LEU A 117 -22.83 -0.22 -4.73
N ARG A 118 -21.54 -0.40 -5.04
CA ARG A 118 -21.09 -0.81 -6.39
C ARG A 118 -20.14 -2.01 -6.41
N ILE A 119 -19.83 -2.59 -5.25
CA ILE A 119 -18.97 -3.75 -5.11
C ILE A 119 -19.47 -4.61 -3.95
N SER A 120 -19.47 -5.93 -4.11
CA SER A 120 -19.91 -6.82 -3.04
C SER A 120 -18.86 -6.92 -1.93
N PRO A 121 -19.25 -7.20 -0.67
CA PRO A 121 -18.30 -7.43 0.41
C PRO A 121 -17.26 -8.53 0.14
N ALA A 122 -17.65 -9.57 -0.61
CA ALA A 122 -16.75 -10.64 -1.01
C ALA A 122 -15.71 -10.14 -2.04
N ASP A 123 -16.16 -9.39 -3.05
CA ASP A 123 -15.24 -8.80 -4.03
C ASP A 123 -14.27 -7.82 -3.36
N VAL A 124 -14.71 -7.02 -2.39
CA VAL A 124 -13.81 -6.14 -1.62
C VAL A 124 -12.71 -6.95 -0.93
N HIS A 125 -13.04 -8.09 -0.33
CA HIS A 125 -12.06 -8.96 0.30
C HIS A 125 -11.01 -9.48 -0.72
N ASP A 126 -11.48 -9.90 -1.89
CA ASP A 126 -10.60 -10.36 -2.98
C ASP A 126 -9.72 -9.23 -3.52
N GLU A 127 -10.24 -8.01 -3.65
CA GLU A 127 -9.47 -6.84 -4.07
C GLU A 127 -8.39 -6.47 -3.04
N VAL A 128 -8.69 -6.52 -1.73
CA VAL A 128 -7.67 -6.31 -0.67
C VAL A 128 -6.58 -7.38 -0.75
N ASN A 129 -6.96 -8.65 -0.88
CA ASN A 129 -6.00 -9.75 -1.01
C ASN A 129 -5.11 -9.59 -2.26
N ARG A 130 -5.69 -9.19 -3.40
CA ARG A 130 -4.95 -8.90 -4.63
C ARG A 130 -3.95 -7.78 -4.41
N ALA A 131 -4.35 -6.67 -3.79
CA ALA A 131 -3.49 -5.52 -3.55
C ALA A 131 -2.29 -5.85 -2.66
N TRP A 132 -2.51 -6.60 -1.56
CA TRP A 132 -1.44 -7.09 -0.69
C TRP A 132 -0.50 -8.06 -1.41
N SER A 133 -1.07 -9.07 -2.09
CA SER A 133 -0.29 -10.09 -2.83
C SER A 133 0.60 -9.46 -3.90
N ALA A 134 0.04 -8.56 -4.71
CA ALA A 134 0.76 -7.90 -5.79
C ALA A 134 1.82 -6.92 -5.26
N SER A 135 1.53 -6.18 -4.19
CA SER A 135 2.47 -5.21 -3.64
C SER A 135 3.68 -5.86 -3.01
N TYR A 136 3.56 -7.03 -2.37
CA TYR A 136 4.66 -7.66 -1.65
C TYR A 136 5.21 -8.94 -2.31
N SER A 137 4.87 -9.16 -3.59
CA SER A 137 5.43 -10.26 -4.38
C SER A 137 6.96 -10.13 -4.51
N PRO A 138 7.69 -11.25 -4.72
CA PRO A 138 9.14 -11.20 -4.98
C PRO A 138 9.52 -10.27 -6.13
N GLU A 139 8.69 -10.21 -7.17
CA GLU A 139 8.87 -9.36 -8.36
C GLU A 139 8.71 -7.88 -7.99
N ALA A 140 7.67 -7.54 -7.20
CA ALA A 140 7.46 -6.17 -6.72
C ALA A 140 8.58 -5.73 -5.77
N ASN A 141 9.07 -6.62 -4.91
CA ASN A 141 10.20 -6.35 -4.04
C ASN A 141 11.49 -6.12 -4.85
N ALA A 142 11.74 -6.94 -5.87
CA ALA A 142 12.90 -6.78 -6.75
C ALA A 142 12.84 -5.44 -7.50
N ARG A 143 11.69 -5.12 -8.11
CA ARG A 143 11.45 -3.84 -8.79
C ARG A 143 11.64 -2.65 -7.86
N ALA A 144 11.10 -2.72 -6.63
CA ALA A 144 11.27 -1.66 -5.65
C ALA A 144 12.76 -1.37 -5.40
N ILE A 145 13.57 -2.40 -5.15
CA ILE A 145 15.02 -2.26 -4.93
C ILE A 145 15.76 -1.75 -6.16
N GLU A 146 15.32 -2.13 -7.36
CA GLU A 146 15.89 -1.65 -8.62
C GLU A 146 15.63 -0.15 -8.83
N LEU A 147 14.42 0.33 -8.56
CA LEU A 147 14.06 1.76 -8.69
C LEU A 147 14.91 2.66 -7.77
N ILE A 148 15.34 2.15 -6.63
CA ILE A 148 16.21 2.87 -5.69
C ILE A 148 17.69 2.43 -5.76
N GLN A 149 18.15 1.83 -6.87
CA GLN A 149 19.54 1.35 -6.99
C GLN A 149 20.60 2.45 -6.80
N HIS A 150 20.24 3.70 -7.04
CA HIS A 150 21.08 4.88 -6.85
C HIS A 150 21.23 5.28 -5.37
N LYS A 151 20.38 4.77 -4.47
CA LYS A 151 20.45 5.01 -3.02
C LYS A 151 21.52 4.13 -2.36
N THR A 152 21.91 4.51 -1.14
CA THR A 152 22.92 3.77 -0.37
C THR A 152 22.49 2.32 -0.11
N ILE A 153 23.46 1.42 0.04
CA ILE A 153 23.18 0.00 0.34
C ILE A 153 22.34 -0.15 1.61
N GLY A 154 22.63 0.65 2.65
CA GLY A 154 21.86 0.64 3.90
C GLY A 154 20.40 1.02 3.70
N HIS A 155 20.10 2.02 2.86
CA HIS A 155 18.72 2.41 2.55
C HIS A 155 17.97 1.29 1.82
N ARG A 156 18.62 0.66 0.84
CA ARG A 156 18.04 -0.47 0.09
C ARG A 156 17.80 -1.71 0.96
N LEU A 157 18.73 -2.02 1.87
CA LEU A 157 18.57 -3.10 2.83
C LEU A 157 17.40 -2.85 3.79
N ILE A 158 17.32 -1.67 4.39
CA ILE A 158 16.20 -1.29 5.25
C ILE A 158 14.88 -1.41 4.47
N HIS A 159 14.83 -0.91 3.24
CA HIS A 159 13.64 -0.99 2.41
C HIS A 159 13.23 -2.44 2.11
N LEU A 160 14.16 -3.33 1.75
CA LEU A 160 13.84 -4.73 1.51
C LEU A 160 13.33 -5.41 2.79
N ILE A 161 14.06 -5.23 3.90
CA ILE A 161 13.69 -5.81 5.19
C ILE A 161 12.30 -5.36 5.60
N SER A 162 12.00 -4.05 5.52
CA SER A 162 10.67 -3.52 5.82
C SER A 162 9.59 -4.17 4.96
N ARG A 163 9.82 -4.38 3.65
CA ARG A 163 8.83 -5.07 2.80
C ARG A 163 8.58 -6.51 3.21
N LEU A 164 9.63 -7.25 3.61
CA LEU A 164 9.47 -8.62 4.09
C LEU A 164 8.66 -8.68 5.40
N PHE A 165 8.84 -7.73 6.30
CA PHE A 165 8.03 -7.62 7.52
C PHE A 165 6.59 -7.18 7.23
N PHE A 166 6.39 -6.22 6.32
CA PHE A 166 5.05 -5.76 5.95
C PHE A 166 4.22 -6.84 5.27
N HIS A 167 4.84 -7.72 4.49
CA HIS A 167 4.17 -8.94 4.01
C HIS A 167 3.59 -9.76 5.16
N GLY A 168 4.27 -9.79 6.32
CA GLY A 168 3.81 -10.49 7.52
C GLY A 168 2.59 -9.86 8.21
N ILE A 169 2.24 -8.61 7.91
CA ILE A 169 1.04 -7.94 8.46
C ILE A 169 -0.23 -8.57 7.90
N TYR A 170 -0.26 -8.84 6.59
CA TYR A 170 -1.44 -9.42 5.93
C TYR A 170 -1.36 -10.93 5.73
N PHE A 171 -0.16 -11.48 5.53
CA PHE A 171 0.07 -12.93 5.43
C PHE A 171 0.90 -13.38 6.63
N PRO A 172 0.29 -13.68 7.79
CA PRO A 172 1.02 -13.95 9.03
C PRO A 172 2.07 -15.05 8.86
N GLN A 173 3.33 -14.70 9.11
CA GLN A 173 4.47 -15.62 9.02
C GLN A 173 4.88 -16.06 10.42
N MET A 174 4.11 -16.98 11.00
CA MET A 174 4.31 -17.42 12.39
C MET A 174 5.28 -18.61 12.51
N THR A 175 5.70 -19.21 11.39
CA THR A 175 6.53 -20.43 11.38
C THR A 175 7.88 -20.21 10.70
N LYS A 176 8.91 -20.94 11.17
CA LYS A 176 10.24 -20.96 10.51
C LYS A 176 10.14 -21.32 9.03
N ARG A 177 9.24 -22.24 8.66
CA ARG A 177 9.00 -22.65 7.27
C ARG A 177 8.48 -21.49 6.41
N ALA A 178 7.54 -20.69 6.92
CA ALA A 178 7.03 -19.52 6.22
C ALA A 178 8.15 -18.49 5.96
N TRP A 179 8.98 -18.23 6.95
CA TRP A 179 10.16 -17.36 6.81
C TRP A 179 11.17 -17.88 5.80
N ILE A 180 11.50 -19.18 5.84
CA ILE A 180 12.38 -19.81 4.85
C ILE A 180 11.79 -19.66 3.44
N LYS A 181 10.50 -19.94 3.26
CA LYS A 181 9.83 -19.80 1.95
C LYS A 181 9.92 -18.36 1.44
N LEU A 182 9.68 -17.36 2.30
CA LEU A 182 9.79 -15.95 1.92
C LEU A 182 11.22 -15.57 1.52
N ILE A 183 12.22 -15.97 2.32
CA ILE A 183 13.63 -15.71 2.04
C ILE A 183 14.04 -16.36 0.71
N VAL A 184 13.66 -17.63 0.50
CA VAL A 184 13.92 -18.36 -0.74
C VAL A 184 13.23 -17.70 -1.94
N ALA A 185 12.01 -17.20 -1.78
CA ALA A 185 11.31 -16.48 -2.83
C ALA A 185 12.04 -15.19 -3.23
N ASN A 186 12.63 -14.47 -2.27
CA ASN A 186 13.38 -13.24 -2.50
C ASN A 186 14.91 -13.43 -2.67
N ARG A 187 15.39 -14.68 -2.79
CA ARG A 187 16.83 -15.03 -2.77
C ARG A 187 17.68 -14.29 -3.79
N ARG A 188 17.15 -14.00 -4.98
CA ARG A 188 17.88 -13.29 -6.04
C ARG A 188 18.19 -11.85 -5.62
N THR A 189 17.19 -11.14 -5.11
CA THR A 189 17.33 -9.77 -4.60
C THR A 189 18.25 -9.73 -3.38
N ILE A 190 18.08 -10.67 -2.45
CA ILE A 190 18.93 -10.79 -1.25
C ILE A 190 20.39 -11.03 -1.63
N PHE A 191 20.66 -12.00 -2.50
CA PHE A 191 22.02 -12.32 -2.94
C PHE A 191 22.67 -11.15 -3.68
N LYS A 192 21.91 -10.44 -4.54
CA LYS A 192 22.40 -9.23 -5.23
C LYS A 192 22.84 -8.15 -4.22
N LEU A 193 21.98 -7.84 -3.24
CA LEU A 193 22.31 -6.84 -2.22
C LEU A 193 23.48 -7.28 -1.32
N ALA A 194 23.55 -8.56 -0.96
CA ALA A 194 24.68 -9.10 -0.19
C ALA A 194 25.99 -8.97 -0.96
N LYS A 195 26.01 -9.36 -2.24
CA LYS A 195 27.19 -9.22 -3.11
C LYS A 195 27.63 -7.76 -3.24
N GLU A 196 26.69 -6.81 -3.33
CA GLU A 196 27.00 -5.37 -3.37
C GLU A 196 27.47 -4.82 -2.01
N ALA A 197 27.05 -5.40 -0.89
CA ALA A 197 27.49 -4.99 0.45
C ALA A 197 28.91 -5.48 0.77
N PHE A 198 29.27 -6.68 0.31
CA PHE A 198 30.59 -7.30 0.54
C PHE A 198 31.60 -7.05 -0.59
N GLY A 199 31.13 -6.77 -1.82
CA GLY A 199 31.96 -6.45 -2.97
C GLY A 199 32.26 -4.95 -3.07
N ALA A 200 33.40 -4.60 -3.67
CA ALA A 200 33.93 -3.25 -3.81
C ALA A 200 32.84 -2.19 -4.08
N ARG A 201 32.86 -1.11 -3.28
CA ARG A 201 31.89 0.01 -3.31
C ARG A 201 31.53 0.40 -4.75
N ARG A 202 30.34 0.02 -5.20
CA ARG A 202 29.77 0.60 -6.43
C ARG A 202 29.60 2.10 -6.17
N PRO A 203 30.14 2.99 -7.03
CA PRO A 203 29.87 4.41 -6.90
C PRO A 203 28.36 4.63 -6.97
N LEU A 204 27.83 5.50 -6.09
CA LEU A 204 26.42 5.85 -6.12
C LEU A 204 26.09 6.40 -7.50
N GLN A 205 25.06 5.82 -8.13
CA GLN A 205 24.56 6.38 -9.38
C GLN A 205 23.91 7.75 -9.08
N PRO A 206 23.97 8.70 -10.03
CA PRO A 206 23.26 9.95 -9.87
C PRO A 206 21.76 9.70 -9.64
N GLU A 207 21.14 10.48 -8.76
CA GLU A 207 19.69 10.42 -8.55
C GLU A 207 18.98 10.81 -9.86
N PRO A 208 17.99 10.03 -10.32
CA PRO A 208 17.28 10.34 -11.56
C PRO A 208 16.53 11.68 -11.47
N ALA A 209 16.33 12.29 -12.64
CA ALA A 209 15.47 13.47 -12.77
C ALA A 209 14.06 13.17 -12.21
N PRO A 210 13.35 14.19 -11.69
CA PRO A 210 12.00 14.01 -11.18
C PRO A 210 11.10 13.43 -12.27
N ALA A 211 10.43 12.33 -11.92
CA ALA A 211 9.43 11.77 -12.82
C ALA A 211 8.29 12.78 -12.98
N ASN A 212 7.80 12.92 -14.21
CA ASN A 212 6.61 13.71 -14.48
C ASN A 212 5.39 12.87 -14.09
N TYR A 213 4.93 13.01 -12.84
CA TYR A 213 3.72 12.36 -12.33
C TYR A 213 2.46 13.05 -12.90
N GLN A 214 2.26 13.00 -14.22
CA GLN A 214 1.00 13.39 -14.84
C GLN A 214 0.00 12.25 -14.68
N VAL A 215 -1.21 12.59 -14.23
CA VAL A 215 -2.33 11.64 -14.20
C VAL A 215 -2.96 11.62 -15.58
N ASP A 216 -3.03 10.44 -16.19
CA ASP A 216 -3.91 10.22 -17.35
C ASP A 216 -5.35 10.25 -16.82
N VAL A 217 -5.99 11.42 -16.93
CA VAL A 217 -7.40 11.61 -16.52
C VAL A 217 -8.26 11.01 -17.63
N ARG A 218 -8.47 9.70 -17.56
CA ARG A 218 -9.47 9.00 -18.36
C ARG A 218 -10.64 8.56 -17.48
#